data_AF-A0A355DR23-F1
#
_entry.id   AF-A0A355DR23-F1
#
_cell.length_a   1.000
_cell.length_b   1.000
_cell.length_c   1.000
_cell.angle_alpha   90.00
_cell.angle_beta   90.00
_cell.angle_gamma   90.00
#
_symmetry.space_group_name_H-M   'P 1'
#
loop_
_entity.id
_entity.type
_entity.pdbx_description
1 polymer ?
#
loop_
_entity_poly.entity_id
_entity_poly.type
_entity_poly.pdbx_seq_one_letter_code
_entity_poly.pdbx_strand_id
1 'polypeptide(L)'
;LVALLVAEPGQLVYLEQPELHLHPRAQAALADILADAANRGVRVVAETHSDLLLRRIQSLVAEDKISHDKVKLHWFTRGEDGITKVDSADLDDAGTFGDWPEDFGDVDLKEESRYLDAAESRLWKRSHGG
;
A
#
# COMPACT_ATOMS: atom_id res chain seq x y z
N LEU A 1 4.38 4.09 -16.30
CA LEU A 1 3.92 2.97 -17.15
C LEU A 1 4.90 2.64 -18.28
N VAL A 2 5.07 3.49 -19.30
CA VAL A 2 5.98 3.20 -20.42
C VAL A 2 7.40 2.87 -19.95
N ALA A 3 7.95 3.65 -19.02
CA ALA A 3 9.27 3.40 -18.43
C ALA A 3 9.42 1.99 -17.83
N LEU A 4 8.43 1.50 -17.09
CA LEU A 4 8.45 0.14 -16.54
C LEU A 4 8.45 -0.92 -17.65
N LEU A 5 7.67 -0.71 -18.70
CA LEU A 5 7.52 -1.66 -19.81
C LEU A 5 8.76 -1.77 -20.69
N VAL A 6 9.49 -0.66 -20.87
CA VAL A 6 10.68 -0.62 -21.75
C VAL A 6 11.99 -0.83 -20.99
N ALA A 7 11.99 -0.75 -19.66
CA ALA A 7 13.19 -0.92 -18.86
C ALA A 7 13.78 -2.33 -19.01
N GLU A 8 15.09 -2.38 -19.19
CA GLU A 8 15.88 -3.60 -19.32
C GLU A 8 16.35 -4.11 -17.95
N PRO A 9 16.69 -5.41 -17.81
CA PRO A 9 17.20 -5.97 -16.57
C PRO A 9 18.40 -5.16 -16.01
N GLY A 10 18.38 -4.88 -14.72
CA GLY A 10 19.41 -4.09 -14.03
C GLY A 10 19.18 -2.57 -14.03
N GLN A 11 18.28 -2.05 -14.86
CA GLN A 11 17.92 -0.64 -14.84
C GLN A 11 17.06 -0.30 -13.60
N LEU A 12 17.16 0.95 -13.14
CA LEU A 12 16.36 1.49 -12.03
C LEU A 12 15.23 2.37 -12.58
N VAL A 13 14.00 2.10 -12.14
CA VAL A 13 12.84 2.95 -12.38
C VAL A 13 12.32 3.46 -11.04
N TYR A 14 12.30 4.78 -10.89
CA TYR A 14 11.75 5.46 -9.72
C TYR A 14 10.40 6.11 -10.06
N LEU A 15 9.43 5.97 -9.17
CA LEU A 15 8.07 6.46 -9.34
C LEU A 15 7.62 7.15 -8.05
N GLU A 16 7.28 8.43 -8.15
CA GLU A 16 6.63 9.15 -7.04
C GLU A 16 5.13 9.12 -7.20
N GLN A 17 4.45 8.62 -6.17
CA GLN A 17 3.00 8.58 -6.02
C GLN A 17 2.28 8.14 -7.32
N PRO A 18 2.67 7.00 -7.93
CA PRO A 18 2.16 6.58 -9.23
C PRO A 18 0.66 6.24 -9.24
N GLU A 19 0.03 6.16 -8.07
CA GLU A 19 -1.40 5.96 -7.84
C GLU A 19 -2.25 7.22 -7.95
N LEU A 20 -1.64 8.42 -7.94
CA LEU A 20 -2.40 9.66 -7.85
C LEU A 20 -3.37 9.79 -9.02
N HIS A 21 -4.62 10.13 -8.69
CA HIS A 21 -5.75 10.24 -9.62
C HIS A 21 -6.13 8.95 -10.36
N LEU A 22 -5.51 7.81 -10.03
CA LEU A 22 -5.93 6.52 -10.59
C LEU A 22 -7.16 6.00 -9.86
N HIS A 23 -8.13 5.53 -10.64
CA HIS A 23 -9.23 4.73 -10.12
C HIS A 23 -8.66 3.51 -9.37
N PRO A 24 -9.29 3.03 -8.27
CA PRO A 24 -8.81 1.89 -7.48
C PRO A 24 -8.41 0.66 -8.31
N ARG A 25 -9.23 0.32 -9.32
CA ARG A 25 -8.92 -0.78 -10.27
C ARG A 25 -7.59 -0.58 -11.03
N ALA A 26 -7.26 0.65 -11.38
CA ALA A 26 -6.00 0.97 -12.06
C ALA A 26 -4.81 0.96 -11.10
N GLN A 27 -5.00 1.28 -9.81
CA GLN A 27 -3.95 1.12 -8.79
C GLN A 27 -3.59 -0.36 -8.59
N ALA A 28 -4.61 -1.24 -8.54
CA ALA A 28 -4.37 -2.69 -8.47
C ALA A 28 -3.63 -3.22 -9.72
N ALA A 29 -4.04 -2.79 -10.92
CA ALA A 29 -3.36 -3.15 -12.16
C ALA A 29 -1.92 -2.59 -12.23
N LEU A 30 -1.68 -1.42 -11.65
CA LEU A 30 -0.33 -0.85 -11.56
C LEU A 30 0.59 -1.74 -10.73
N ALA A 31 0.12 -2.28 -9.59
CA ALA A 31 0.90 -3.21 -8.77
C ALA A 31 1.30 -4.47 -9.57
N ASP A 32 0.41 -5.00 -10.40
CA ASP A 32 0.75 -6.13 -11.30
C ASP A 32 1.92 -5.75 -12.24
N ILE A 33 1.90 -4.54 -12.80
CA ILE A 33 2.95 -4.06 -13.72
C ILE A 33 4.29 -3.81 -13.00
N LEU A 34 4.24 -3.33 -11.75
CA LEU A 34 5.43 -3.17 -10.91
C LEU A 34 6.08 -4.54 -10.64
N ALA A 35 5.27 -5.52 -10.26
CA ALA A 35 5.74 -6.88 -10.01
C ALA A 35 6.31 -7.53 -11.27
N ASP A 36 5.66 -7.37 -12.43
CA ASP A 36 6.17 -7.84 -13.71
C ASP A 36 7.53 -7.23 -14.05
N ALA A 37 7.72 -5.93 -13.80
CA ALA A 37 9.00 -5.27 -14.02
C ALA A 37 10.10 -5.82 -13.09
N ALA A 38 9.80 -5.98 -11.80
CA ALA A 38 10.71 -6.60 -10.85
C ALA A 38 11.08 -8.04 -11.24
N ASN A 39 10.12 -8.82 -11.74
CA ASN A 39 10.37 -10.17 -12.22
C ASN A 39 11.27 -10.25 -13.46
N ARG A 40 11.19 -9.24 -14.34
CA ARG A 40 12.15 -9.09 -15.46
C ARG A 40 13.55 -8.67 -15.00
N GLY A 41 13.76 -8.41 -13.71
CA GLY A 41 15.04 -7.95 -13.17
C GLY A 41 15.24 -6.44 -13.23
N VAL A 42 14.18 -5.67 -13.47
CA VAL A 42 14.20 -4.21 -13.33
C VAL A 42 14.13 -3.88 -11.84
N ARG A 43 14.96 -2.93 -11.38
CA ARG A 43 14.88 -2.42 -10.02
C ARG A 43 13.82 -1.33 -9.98
N VAL A 44 12.80 -1.51 -9.16
CA VAL A 44 11.69 -0.56 -9.05
C VAL A 44 11.69 0.04 -7.65
N VAL A 45 11.58 1.36 -7.58
CA VAL A 45 11.34 2.09 -6.33
C VAL A 45 10.09 2.92 -6.53
N ALA A 46 9.05 2.65 -5.75
CA ALA A 46 7.79 3.35 -5.82
C ALA A 46 7.47 3.95 -4.45
N GLU A 47 7.30 5.26 -4.41
CA GLU A 47 6.73 5.95 -3.26
C GLU A 47 5.20 5.89 -3.37
N THR A 48 4.52 5.43 -2.33
CA THR A 48 3.07 5.31 -2.33
C THR A 48 2.49 5.59 -0.95
N HIS A 49 1.28 6.14 -0.94
CA HIS A 49 0.41 6.22 0.23
C HIS A 49 -0.87 5.37 0.06
N SER A 50 -0.91 4.50 -0.94
CA SER A 50 -2.08 3.68 -1.22
C SER A 50 -1.99 2.33 -0.53
N ASP A 51 -2.85 2.14 0.47
CA ASP A 51 -3.08 0.84 1.11
C ASP A 51 -3.48 -0.23 0.09
N LEU A 52 -4.23 0.17 -0.94
CA LEU A 52 -4.66 -0.74 -2.00
C LEU A 52 -3.48 -1.25 -2.83
N LEU A 53 -2.53 -0.38 -3.16
CA LEU A 53 -1.31 -0.75 -3.90
C LEU A 53 -0.45 -1.70 -3.05
N LEU A 54 -0.23 -1.36 -1.78
CA LEU A 54 0.52 -2.20 -0.83
C LEU A 54 -0.15 -3.59 -0.68
N ARG A 55 -1.45 -3.63 -0.37
CA ARG A 55 -2.21 -4.89 -0.25
C ARG A 55 -2.19 -5.72 -1.52
N ARG A 56 -2.18 -5.08 -2.69
CA ARG A 56 -2.09 -5.79 -3.97
C ARG A 56 -0.72 -6.44 -4.15
N ILE A 57 0.37 -5.75 -3.81
CA ILE A 57 1.72 -6.34 -3.82
C ILE A 57 1.81 -7.52 -2.85
N GLN A 58 1.28 -7.38 -1.63
CA GLN A 58 1.22 -8.50 -0.67
C GLN A 58 0.45 -9.70 -1.23
N SER A 59 -0.69 -9.44 -1.87
CA SER A 59 -1.49 -10.49 -2.53
C SER A 59 -0.69 -11.18 -3.64
N LEU A 60 0.10 -10.43 -4.43
CA LEU A 60 0.95 -11.01 -5.47
C LEU A 60 2.06 -11.89 -4.91
N VAL A 61 2.60 -11.57 -3.74
CA VAL A 61 3.55 -12.43 -3.03
C VAL A 61 2.84 -13.70 -2.54
N ALA A 62 1.71 -13.57 -1.86
CA ALA A 62 0.92 -14.70 -1.36
C ALA A 62 0.39 -15.63 -2.48
N GLU A 63 0.18 -15.08 -3.68
CA GLU A 63 -0.21 -15.81 -4.90
C GLU A 63 0.99 -16.42 -5.65
N ASP A 64 2.22 -16.32 -5.12
CA ASP A 64 3.48 -16.78 -5.74
C ASP A 64 3.75 -16.18 -7.13
N LYS A 65 3.25 -14.96 -7.37
CA LYS A 65 3.49 -14.22 -8.63
C LYS A 65 4.75 -13.39 -8.60
N ILE A 66 5.21 -13.01 -7.42
CA ILE A 66 6.51 -12.39 -7.20
C ILE A 66 7.09 -12.95 -5.90
N SER A 67 8.36 -13.32 -5.93
CA SER A 67 9.02 -13.85 -4.75
C SER A 67 9.21 -12.76 -3.70
N HIS A 68 8.96 -13.09 -2.44
CA HIS A 68 9.03 -12.17 -1.31
C HIS A 68 10.41 -11.51 -1.16
N ASP A 69 11.49 -12.19 -1.53
CA ASP A 69 12.87 -11.66 -1.53
C ASP A 69 13.11 -10.52 -2.53
N LYS A 70 12.21 -10.34 -3.50
CA LYS A 70 12.26 -9.23 -4.47
C LYS A 70 11.55 -7.97 -3.98
N VAL A 71 10.89 -8.03 -2.82
CA VAL A 71 10.06 -6.94 -2.30
C VAL A 71 10.57 -6.53 -0.94
N LYS A 72 10.81 -5.23 -0.77
CA LYS A 72 11.17 -4.63 0.51
C LYS A 72 10.34 -3.38 0.70
N LEU A 73 9.81 -3.21 1.90
CA LEU A 73 8.96 -2.09 2.26
C LEU A 73 9.71 -1.16 3.21
N HIS A 74 9.57 0.15 2.99
CA HIS A 74 10.22 1.20 3.76
C HIS A 74 9.18 2.23 4.21
N TRP A 75 9.11 2.47 5.51
CA TRP A 75 8.26 3.48 6.12
C TRP A 75 9.09 4.63 6.63
N PHE A 76 8.63 5.83 6.32
CA PHE A 76 9.28 7.07 6.70
C PHE A 76 8.40 7.74 7.75
N THR A 77 8.89 7.82 8.98
CA THR A 77 8.21 8.49 10.09
C THR A 77 9.03 9.69 10.54
N ARG A 78 8.36 10.78 10.91
CA ARG A 78 9.05 11.97 11.44
C ARG A 78 9.01 11.92 12.96
N GLY A 79 10.20 11.82 13.58
CA GLY A 79 10.33 11.88 15.03
C GLY A 79 9.97 13.25 15.59
N GLU A 80 9.69 13.31 16.90
CA GLU A 80 9.41 14.58 17.62
C GLU A 80 10.59 15.57 17.55
N ASP A 81 11.80 15.05 17.36
CA ASP A 81 13.04 15.81 17.11
C ASP A 81 13.14 16.38 15.67
N GLY A 82 12.15 16.10 14.83
CA GLY A 82 12.09 16.52 13.44
C GLY A 82 12.94 15.66 12.49
N ILE A 83 13.62 14.63 12.99
CA ILE A 83 14.46 13.71 12.21
C ILE A 83 13.60 12.59 11.62
N THR A 84 13.80 12.29 10.34
CA THR A 84 13.14 11.17 9.69
C THR A 84 13.77 9.85 10.12
N LYS A 85 12.95 8.95 10.67
CA LYS A 85 13.29 7.55 10.91
C LYS A 85 12.78 6.71 9.75
N VAL A 86 13.56 5.71 9.37
CA VAL A 86 13.21 4.78 8.29
C VAL A 86 13.13 3.38 8.88
N ASP A 87 11.92 2.86 8.94
CA ASP A 87 11.65 1.48 9.34
C ASP A 87 11.53 0.64 8.08
N SER A 88 12.19 -0.52 8.05
CA SER A 88 12.19 -1.40 6.88
C SER A 88 11.67 -2.78 7.26
N ALA A 89 10.81 -3.33 6.42
CA ALA A 89 10.30 -4.68 6.58
C ALA A 89 10.57 -5.51 5.33
N ASP A 90 10.92 -6.77 5.57
CA ASP A 90 10.96 -7.81 4.56
C ASP A 90 9.62 -8.57 4.61
N LEU A 91 9.10 -8.94 3.44
CA LEU A 91 7.89 -9.76 3.35
C LEU A 91 8.24 -11.23 3.61
N ASP A 92 7.35 -11.97 4.25
CA ASP A 92 7.37 -13.43 4.28
C ASP A 92 6.71 -14.03 3.03
N ASP A 93 6.71 -15.37 2.95
CA ASP A 93 6.12 -16.13 1.84
C ASP A 93 4.60 -15.98 1.75
N ALA A 94 3.93 -15.58 2.83
CA ALA A 94 2.50 -15.26 2.85
C ALA A 94 2.22 -13.80 2.44
N GLY A 95 3.23 -13.02 2.03
CA GLY A 95 3.09 -11.60 1.72
C GLY A 95 2.77 -10.75 2.95
N THR A 96 2.98 -11.30 4.14
CA THR A 96 2.84 -10.60 5.41
C THR A 96 4.18 -9.98 5.78
N PHE A 97 4.12 -8.91 6.55
CA PHE A 97 5.26 -8.37 7.29
C PHE A 97 4.77 -8.14 8.71
N GLY A 98 5.69 -8.26 9.68
CA GLY A 98 5.37 -8.29 11.12
C GLY A 98 4.56 -7.11 11.63
N ASP A 99 5.18 -6.22 12.40
CA ASP A 99 4.46 -5.07 12.94
C ASP A 99 4.23 -4.03 11.85
N TRP A 100 2.96 -3.80 11.53
CA TRP A 100 2.54 -2.70 10.66
C TRP A 100 2.79 -1.37 11.39
N PRO A 101 3.55 -0.42 10.85
CA PRO A 101 3.63 0.91 11.46
C PRO A 101 2.22 1.52 11.41
N GLU A 102 1.69 1.83 12.60
CA GLU A 102 0.28 2.13 12.96
C GLU A 102 -0.50 3.15 12.10
N ASP A 103 0.03 3.69 11.00
CA ASP A 103 -0.56 4.82 10.29
C ASP A 103 -1.37 4.44 9.02
N PHE A 104 -1.06 3.33 8.35
CA PHE A 104 -1.67 3.00 7.05
C PHE A 104 -2.90 2.08 7.20
N GLY A 105 -4.08 2.69 7.40
CA GLY A 105 -5.39 2.01 7.44
C GLY A 105 -6.16 2.16 8.76
N ASP A 106 -5.45 2.54 9.83
CA ASP A 106 -6.00 2.73 11.16
C ASP A 106 -6.93 3.96 11.23
N VAL A 107 -6.58 5.02 10.51
CA VAL A 107 -7.37 6.25 10.41
C VAL A 107 -8.69 5.98 9.68
N ASP A 108 -8.64 5.28 8.55
CA ASP A 108 -9.83 4.96 7.75
C ASP A 108 -10.81 4.08 8.55
N LEU A 109 -10.32 3.05 9.23
CA LEU A 109 -11.16 2.19 10.09
C LEU A 109 -11.77 2.96 11.27
N LYS A 110 -11.00 3.85 11.90
CA LYS A 110 -11.49 4.71 13.00
C LYS A 110 -12.59 5.66 12.52
N GLU A 111 -12.44 6.27 11.35
CA GLU A 111 -13.45 7.16 10.78
C GLU A 111 -14.69 6.41 10.30
N GLU A 112 -14.54 5.20 9.75
CA GLU A 112 -15.68 4.32 9.40
C GLU A 112 -16.48 3.92 10.65
N SER A 113 -15.80 3.46 11.71
CA SER A 113 -16.45 3.13 12.99
C SER A 113 -17.22 4.34 13.54
N ARG A 114 -16.58 5.51 13.54
CA ARG A 114 -17.18 6.76 14.03
C ARG A 114 -18.43 7.14 13.23
N TYR A 115 -18.43 6.93 11.92
CA TYR A 115 -19.60 7.15 11.08
C TYR A 115 -20.75 6.19 11.43
N LEU A 116 -20.46 4.89 11.58
CA LEU A 116 -21.45 3.87 11.93
C LEU A 116 -22.11 4.19 13.28
N ASP A 117 -21.32 4.50 14.31
CA ASP A 117 -21.82 4.85 15.64
C ASP A 117 -22.74 6.09 15.60
N ALA A 118 -22.34 7.11 14.83
CA ALA A 118 -23.12 8.34 14.67
C ALA A 118 -24.42 8.10 13.89
N ALA A 119 -24.39 7.24 12.87
CA ALA A 119 -25.55 6.88 12.07
C ALA A 119 -26.56 6.07 12.89
N GLU A 120 -26.10 5.05 13.63
CA GLU A 120 -26.93 4.21 14.50
C GLU A 120 -27.60 5.05 15.59
N SER A 121 -26.84 5.91 16.27
CA SER A 121 -27.36 6.83 17.29
C SER A 121 -28.46 7.75 16.74
N ARG A 122 -28.32 8.24 15.50
CA ARG A 122 -29.35 9.05 14.84
C ARG A 122 -30.59 8.23 14.46
N LEU A 123 -30.41 7.03 13.93
CA LEU A 123 -31.52 6.14 13.57
C LEU A 123 -32.32 5.70 14.79
N TRP A 124 -31.65 5.39 15.91
CA TRP A 124 -32.27 5.07 17.19
C TRP A 124 -33.13 6.22 17.73
N LYS A 125 -32.58 7.44 17.75
CA LYS A 125 -33.34 8.65 18.14
C LYS A 125 -34.55 8.90 17.23
N ARG A 126 -34.46 8.57 15.95
CA ARG A 126 -35.55 8.77 14.98
C ARG A 126 -36.66 7.72 15.12
N SER A 127 -36.35 6.52 15.62
CA SER A 127 -37.32 5.43 15.81
C SER A 127 -37.95 5.40 17.21
N HIS A 128 -37.29 5.97 18.21
CA HIS A 128 -37.73 5.93 19.63
C HIS A 128 -37.87 7.31 20.29
N GLY A 129 -37.64 8.40 19.55
CA GLY A 129 -37.70 9.79 20.05
C GLY A 129 -38.89 10.60 19.53
N GLY A 130 -40.03 9.94 19.26
CA GLY A 130 -41.32 10.55 18.95
C GLY A 130 -42.31 10.34 20.07
#